data_AF-A0A564ZP02-F1
#
_entry.id   AF-A0A564ZP02-F1
#
_cell.length_a   1.000
_cell.length_b   1.000
_cell.length_c   1.000
_cell.angle_alpha   90.00
_cell.angle_beta   90.00
_cell.angle_gamma   90.00
#
_symmetry.space_group_name_H-M   'P 1'
#
loop_
_entity.id
_entity.type
_entity.pdbx_description
1 polymer ?
#
loop_
_entity_poly.entity_id
_entity_poly.type
_entity_poly.pdbx_seq_one_letter_code
_entity_poly.pdbx_strand_id
1 'polypeptide(L)'
;MHVSDDVILADLIGVIKGLTDWEYSETITRETRFFADLGFESIDAVVLGEAIEAHYRRRFPYAEFLASLGERNAKDLHVGELIDFLRPHLNDDAPHARVEGA
;
A
#
# COMPACT_ATOMS: atom_id res chain seq x y z
N MET A 1 -1.72 -20.26 0.58
CA MET A 1 -2.66 -19.43 1.36
C MET A 1 -3.09 -18.31 0.44
N HIS A 2 -4.36 -18.25 0.02
CA HIS A 2 -4.81 -17.22 -0.94
C HIS A 2 -5.17 -15.97 -0.15
N VAL A 3 -4.48 -14.86 -0.39
CA VAL A 3 -4.81 -13.59 0.26
C VAL A 3 -5.93 -12.94 -0.53
N SER A 4 -7.06 -12.67 0.14
CA SER A 4 -8.23 -12.00 -0.43
C SER A 4 -8.15 -10.49 -0.23
N ASP A 5 -8.84 -9.73 -1.07
CA ASP A 5 -8.89 -8.27 -1.05
C ASP A 5 -9.32 -7.72 0.32
N ASP A 6 -10.27 -8.41 0.99
CA ASP A 6 -10.75 -8.09 2.34
C ASP A 6 -9.65 -8.16 3.41
N VAL A 7 -8.77 -9.17 3.31
CA VAL A 7 -7.65 -9.34 4.23
C VAL A 7 -6.61 -8.24 4.03
N ILE A 8 -6.30 -7.91 2.78
CA ILE A 8 -5.36 -6.82 2.47
C ILE A 8 -5.91 -5.50 2.97
N LEU A 9 -7.20 -5.24 2.75
CA LEU A 9 -7.87 -4.04 3.25
C LEU A 9 -7.81 -3.95 4.78
N ALA A 10 -8.15 -5.04 5.48
CA ALA A 10 -8.09 -5.08 6.95
C ALA A 10 -6.67 -4.81 7.47
N ASP A 11 -5.66 -5.36 6.80
CA ASP A 11 -4.26 -5.15 7.13
C ASP A 11 -3.83 -3.69 6.92
N LEU A 12 -4.17 -3.13 5.75
CA LEU A 12 -3.94 -1.71 5.42
C LEU A 12 -4.59 -0.80 6.46
N ILE A 13 -5.84 -1.08 6.87
CA ILE A 13 -6.51 -0.32 7.94
C ILE A 13 -5.70 -0.39 9.23
N GLY A 14 -5.21 -1.57 9.60
CA GLY A 14 -4.37 -1.77 10.78
C GLY A 14 -3.08 -0.95 10.72
N VAL A 15 -2.39 -0.97 9.58
CA VAL A 15 -1.14 -0.21 9.37
C VAL A 15 -1.41 1.30 9.36
N ILE A 16 -2.41 1.77 8.60
CA ILE A 16 -2.79 3.19 8.56
C ILE A 16 -3.10 3.69 9.97
N LYS A 17 -3.93 2.97 10.73
CA LYS A 17 -4.23 3.32 12.14
C LYS A 17 -3.00 3.34 13.04
N GLY A 18 -1.98 2.53 12.74
CA GLY A 18 -0.71 2.57 13.47
C GLY A 18 0.17 3.77 13.12
N LEU A 19 0.04 4.29 11.90
CA LEU A 19 0.82 5.43 11.41
C LEU A 19 0.16 6.77 11.76
N THR A 20 -1.16 6.79 11.87
CA THR A 20 -1.92 8.02 12.08
C THR A 20 -2.58 8.04 13.46
N ASP A 21 -2.39 9.13 14.21
CA ASP A 21 -2.90 9.30 15.58
C ASP A 21 -4.44 9.43 15.68
N TRP A 22 -5.12 9.76 14.58
CA TRP A 22 -6.59 9.83 14.53
C TRP A 22 -7.27 8.45 14.57
N GLU A 23 -8.28 8.32 15.44
CA GLU A 23 -9.28 7.27 15.34
C GLU A 23 -10.16 7.52 14.13
N TYR A 24 -9.69 7.15 12.94
CA TYR A 24 -10.52 7.13 11.75
C TYR A 24 -11.69 6.16 11.99
N SER A 25 -12.87 6.75 12.18
CA SER A 25 -14.11 6.05 12.52
C SER A 25 -14.95 5.73 11.27
N GLU A 26 -14.57 6.29 10.12
CA GLU A 26 -15.20 5.99 8.84
C GLU A 26 -14.65 4.71 8.22
N THR A 27 -15.46 4.08 7.37
CA THR A 27 -15.08 2.84 6.70
C THR A 27 -14.11 3.16 5.59
N ILE A 28 -12.84 2.77 5.75
CA ILE A 28 -11.87 2.82 4.64
C ILE A 28 -12.35 1.82 3.58
N THR A 29 -12.58 2.32 2.38
CA THR A 29 -13.00 1.51 1.23
C THR A 29 -12.00 1.64 0.10
N ARG A 30 -12.13 0.82 -0.94
CA ARG A 30 -11.30 0.91 -2.15
C ARG A 30 -11.32 2.29 -2.85
N GLU A 31 -12.35 3.09 -2.59
CA GLU A 31 -12.53 4.43 -3.18
C GLU A 31 -11.89 5.54 -2.31
N THR A 32 -11.46 5.21 -1.09
CA THR A 32 -10.76 6.13 -0.19
C THR A 32 -9.42 6.54 -0.80
N ARG A 33 -9.13 7.84 -0.74
CA ARG A 33 -7.92 8.46 -1.30
C ARG A 33 -6.92 8.77 -0.20
N PHE A 34 -5.69 8.27 -0.31
CA PHE A 34 -4.67 8.53 0.71
C PHE A 34 -4.37 10.02 0.87
N PHE A 35 -4.12 10.75 -0.21
CA PHE A 35 -3.74 12.17 -0.09
C PHE A 35 -4.95 13.07 0.14
N ALA A 36 -6.03 12.92 -0.65
CA ALA A 36 -7.21 13.78 -0.52
C ALA A 36 -8.14 13.45 0.65
N ASP A 37 -8.20 12.20 1.10
CA ASP A 37 -9.13 11.75 2.14
C ASP A 37 -8.43 11.52 3.48
N LEU A 38 -7.29 10.81 3.45
CA LEU A 38 -6.48 10.57 4.65
C LEU A 38 -5.45 11.68 4.94
N GLY A 39 -5.27 12.63 4.01
CA GLY A 39 -4.28 13.71 4.17
C GLY A 39 -2.84 13.22 4.10
N PHE A 40 -2.58 12.01 3.59
CA PHE A 40 -1.24 11.45 3.48
C PHE A 40 -0.40 12.31 2.54
N GLU A 41 0.87 12.48 2.86
CA GLU A 41 1.86 13.02 1.95
C GLU A 41 2.61 11.88 1.24
N SER A 42 3.43 12.24 0.25
CA SER A 42 4.23 11.26 -0.48
C SER A 42 5.15 10.46 0.45
N ILE A 43 5.54 11.06 1.58
CA ILE A 43 6.33 10.42 2.63
C ILE A 43 5.50 9.37 3.38
N ASP A 44 4.26 9.68 3.77
CA ASP A 44 3.39 8.72 4.44
C ASP A 44 3.08 7.52 3.56
N ALA A 45 2.94 7.73 2.24
CA ALA A 45 2.76 6.63 1.28
C ALA A 45 3.99 5.70 1.24
N VAL A 46 5.21 6.25 1.30
CA VAL A 46 6.45 5.46 1.36
C VAL A 46 6.54 4.70 2.69
N VAL A 47 6.28 5.38 3.82
CA VAL A 47 6.30 4.77 5.16
C VAL A 47 5.24 3.68 5.30
N LEU A 48 4.06 3.88 4.72
CA LEU A 48 3.00 2.88 4.63
C LEU A 48 3.49 1.64 3.87
N GLY A 49 4.14 1.84 2.73
CA GLY A 49 4.78 0.77 1.97
C GLY A 49 5.77 -0.03 2.82
N GLU A 50 6.68 0.65 3.51
CA GLU A 50 7.65 0.01 4.40
C GLU A 50 7.00 -0.76 5.55
N ALA A 51 5.95 -0.21 6.15
CA ALA A 51 5.21 -0.86 7.23
C ALA A 51 4.45 -2.11 6.74
N ILE A 52 3.88 -2.08 5.53
CA ILE A 52 3.30 -3.25 4.86
C ILE A 52 4.39 -4.29 4.56
N GLU A 53 5.52 -3.87 3.99
CA GLU A 53 6.65 -4.77 3.72
C GLU A 53 7.15 -5.45 5.00
N ALA A 54 7.20 -4.71 6.12
CA ALA A 54 7.54 -5.26 7.43
C ALA A 54 6.45 -6.22 7.96
N HIS A 55 5.16 -5.89 7.76
CA HIS A 55 4.03 -6.74 8.16
C HIS A 55 4.05 -8.09 7.43
N TYR A 56 4.14 -8.05 6.10
CA TYR A 56 4.18 -9.25 5.25
C TYR A 56 5.57 -9.90 5.17
N ARG A 57 6.60 -9.26 5.76
CA ARG A 57 8.02 -9.60 5.63
C ARG A 57 8.46 -9.84 4.19
N ARG A 58 7.92 -9.04 3.27
CA ARG A 58 8.14 -9.19 1.83
C ARG A 58 8.42 -7.83 1.25
N ARG A 59 9.36 -7.74 0.30
CA ARG A 59 9.62 -6.50 -0.42
C ARG A 59 8.64 -6.34 -1.57
N PHE A 60 8.08 -5.14 -1.70
CA PHE A 60 7.22 -4.74 -2.80
C PHE A 60 7.85 -3.59 -3.57
N PRO A 61 7.79 -3.57 -4.91
CA PRO A 61 8.36 -2.48 -5.70
C PRO A 61 7.46 -1.22 -5.62
N TYR A 62 7.37 -0.62 -4.43
CA TYR A 62 6.55 0.57 -4.17
C TYR A 62 7.02 1.77 -5.00
N ALA A 63 8.32 1.87 -5.25
CA ALA A 63 8.89 2.87 -6.14
C ALA A 63 8.35 2.76 -7.58
N GLU A 64 8.19 1.54 -8.11
CA GLU A 64 7.61 1.35 -9.45
C GLU A 64 6.11 1.67 -9.47
N PHE A 65 5.41 1.31 -8.40
CA PHE A 65 4.01 1.66 -8.24
C PHE A 65 3.79 3.18 -8.21
N LEU A 66 4.57 3.91 -7.40
CA LEU A 66 4.54 5.38 -7.34
C LEU A 66 4.95 6.03 -8.66
N ALA A 67 5.98 5.52 -9.34
CA ALA A 67 6.37 5.99 -10.66
C ALA A 67 5.22 5.82 -11.66
N SER A 68 4.58 4.66 -11.66
CA SER A 68 3.44 4.38 -12.51
C SER A 68 2.26 5.31 -12.21
N LEU A 69 1.99 5.66 -10.95
CA LEU A 69 0.96 6.68 -10.60
C LEU A 69 1.30 8.06 -11.18
N GLY A 70 2.58 8.46 -11.08
CA GLY A 70 3.08 9.69 -11.69
C GLY A 70 2.88 9.73 -13.20
N GLU A 71 3.12 8.62 -13.91
CA GLU A 71 2.90 8.50 -15.36
C GLU A 71 1.44 8.70 -15.75
N ARG A 72 0.49 8.16 -14.97
CA ARG A 72 -0.97 8.33 -15.20
C ARG A 72 -1.48 9.70 -14.76
N ASN A 73 -0.60 10.61 -14.32
CA ASN A 73 -0.98 11.88 -13.68
C ASN A 73 -1.95 11.67 -12.50
N ALA A 74 -1.87 10.50 -11.84
CA ALA A 74 -2.64 10.24 -10.65
C ALA A 74 -2.07 11.11 -9.52
N LYS A 75 -2.83 12.15 -9.16
CA LYS A 75 -2.49 13.03 -8.04
C LYS A 75 -2.73 12.37 -6.68
N ASP A 76 -3.53 11.30 -6.67
CA ASP A 76 -3.98 10.61 -5.48
C ASP A 76 -3.80 9.10 -5.64
N LEU A 77 -3.26 8.47 -4.60
CA LEU A 77 -3.28 7.02 -4.41
C LEU A 77 -4.61 6.61 -3.80
N HIS A 78 -5.28 5.63 -4.40
CA HIS A 78 -6.49 5.03 -3.86
C HIS A 78 -6.17 3.73 -3.14
N VAL A 79 -6.92 3.41 -2.09
CA VAL A 79 -6.81 2.13 -1.38
C VAL A 79 -7.02 0.94 -2.32
N GLY A 80 -7.95 1.07 -3.27
CA GLY A 80 -8.19 0.03 -4.28
C GLY A 80 -6.99 -0.24 -5.17
N GLU A 81 -6.25 0.79 -5.58
CA GLU A 81 -5.05 0.63 -6.43
C GLU A 81 -3.94 -0.10 -5.66
N LEU A 82 -3.79 0.19 -4.36
CA LEU A 82 -2.83 -0.49 -3.51
C LEU A 82 -3.21 -1.96 -3.29
N ILE A 83 -4.50 -2.27 -3.10
CA ILE A 83 -4.98 -3.65 -2.97
C ILE A 83 -4.77 -4.43 -4.28
N ASP A 84 -5.11 -3.83 -5.42
CA ASP A 84 -4.94 -4.44 -6.74
C ASP A 84 -3.46 -4.70 -7.04
N PHE A 85 -2.57 -3.83 -6.55
CA PHE A 85 -1.12 -4.04 -6.62
C PHE A 85 -0.66 -5.17 -5.67
N LEU A 86 -1.07 -5.18 -4.41
CA LEU A 86 -0.62 -6.17 -3.43
C LEU A 86 -1.16 -7.57 -3.68
N ARG A 87 -2.40 -7.72 -4.13
CA ARG A 87 -3.07 -9.01 -4.36
C ARG A 87 -2.28 -9.98 -5.24
N PRO A 88 -1.84 -9.62 -6.46
CA PRO A 88 -1.03 -10.50 -7.29
C PRO A 88 0.33 -10.74 -6.65
N HIS A 89 0.98 -9.74 -6.05
CA HIS A 89 2.29 -9.93 -5.42
C HIS A 89 2.26 -10.80 -4.17
N LEU A 90 1.13 -10.87 -3.46
CA LEU A 90 0.93 -11.72 -2.28
C LEU A 90 0.55 -13.16 -2.68
N ASN A 91 -0.20 -13.33 -3.76
CA ASN A 91 -0.61 -14.64 -4.27
C ASN A 91 0.43 -15.27 -5.21
N ASP A 92 1.26 -14.45 -5.83
CA ASP A 92 2.37 -14.89 -6.65
C ASP A 92 3.61 -15.02 -5.76
N ASP A 93 4.19 -16.21 -5.70
CA ASP A 93 5.46 -16.49 -5.03
C ASP A 93 6.64 -16.12 -5.93
N ALA A 94 6.58 -15.05 -6.74
CA ALA A 94 7.77 -14.64 -7.47
C ALA A 94 8.83 -14.11 -6.48
N PRO A 95 10.03 -14.73 -6.45
CA PRO A 95 11.17 -14.18 -5.73
C PRO A 95 11.65 -12.96 -6.49
N HIS A 96 11.22 -11.76 -6.07
CA HIS A 96 11.80 -10.54 -6.65
C HIS A 96 13.25 -10.41 -6.18
N ALA A 97 14.12 -10.32 -7.17
CA ALA A 97 15.54 -10.61 -7.09
C ALA A 97 16.30 -9.74 -6.06
N ARG A 98 17.30 -10.37 -5.45
CA ARG A 98 18.39 -9.79 -4.66
C ARG A 98 18.93 -8.51 -5.30
N VAL A 99 18.54 -7.34 -4.77
CA VAL A 99 19.23 -6.07 -5.06
C VAL A 99 20.43 -5.96 -4.11
N GLU A 100 21.59 -6.42 -4.58
CA GLU A 100 22.88 -6.09 -3.95
C GLU A 100 23.25 -4.66 -4.33
N GLY A 101 23.68 -3.90 -3.33
CA GLY A 101 24.18 -2.54 -3.50
C GLY A 101 25.40 -2.50 -4.43
N ALA A 102 25.48 -1.40 -5.19
CA ALA A 102 26.67 -0.96 -5.89
C ALA A 102 27.12 0.37 -5.26
#